data_AF-D7MHJ0-F1
#
_entry.id   AF-D7MHJ0-F1
#
_cell.length_a   1.000
_cell.length_b   1.000
_cell.length_c   1.000
_cell.angle_alpha   90.00
_cell.angle_beta   90.00
_cell.angle_gamma   90.00
#
_symmetry.space_group_name_H-M   'P 1'
#
loop_
_entity.id
_entity.type
_entity.pdbx_description
1 polymer ?
#
loop_
_entity_poly.entity_id
_entity_poly.type
_entity_poly.pdbx_seq_one_letter_code
_entity_poly.pdbx_strand_id
1 'polypeptide(L)'
;MAPRRDRLRVETQRCEQITNLIEATEQDHEKEKLNERIAKLSGGVAVIQVGAQTETELKENKLRVEDALNATKAAVEEGIVVGGGCTLLRLASKVDAIKDTLAKNEEKVSPKD
;
A
#
# COMPACT_ATOMS: atom_id res chain seq x y z
N MET A 1 -28.83 -15.96 6.37
CA MET A 1 -27.87 -15.17 7.17
C MET A 1 -27.19 -16.12 8.16
N ALA A 2 -26.02 -16.67 7.84
CA ALA A 2 -25.35 -17.68 8.66
C ALA A 2 -24.95 -17.09 10.04
N PRO A 3 -25.00 -17.89 11.13
CA PRO A 3 -24.77 -17.39 12.48
C PRO A 3 -23.32 -16.90 12.62
N ARG A 4 -23.14 -15.64 13.02
CA ARG A 4 -21.83 -14.97 13.19
C ARG A 4 -20.82 -15.77 14.03
N ARG A 5 -21.30 -16.66 14.92
CA ARG A 5 -20.50 -17.48 15.83
C ARG A 5 -19.68 -18.57 15.13
N ASP A 6 -20.21 -19.22 14.09
CA ASP A 6 -19.48 -20.29 13.42
C ASP A 6 -18.33 -19.76 12.57
N ARG A 7 -18.47 -18.56 12.01
CA ARG A 7 -17.45 -17.97 11.13
C ARG A 7 -16.17 -17.62 11.91
N LEU A 8 -16.34 -16.97 13.07
CA LEU A 8 -15.24 -16.65 13.99
C LEU A 8 -14.48 -17.90 14.44
N ARG A 9 -15.21 -18.98 14.78
CA ARG A 9 -14.60 -20.25 15.19
C ARG A 9 -13.78 -20.89 14.07
N VAL A 10 -14.28 -20.85 12.84
CA VAL A 10 -13.57 -21.38 11.67
C VAL A 10 -12.33 -20.54 11.38
N GLU A 11 -12.43 -19.21 11.44
CA GLU A 11 -11.30 -18.30 11.21
C GLU A 11 -10.19 -18.51 12.24
N THR A 12 -10.51 -18.57 13.54
CA THR A 12 -9.49 -18.82 14.58
C THR A 12 -8.82 -20.17 14.42
N GLN A 13 -9.57 -21.24 14.13
CA GLN A 13 -8.99 -22.56 13.90
C GLN A 13 -8.07 -22.60 12.68
N ARG A 14 -8.42 -21.87 11.61
CA ARG A 14 -7.57 -21.76 10.42
C ARG A 14 -6.31 -20.96 10.69
N CYS A 15 -6.40 -19.87 11.44
CA CYS A 15 -5.24 -19.08 11.82
C CYS A 15 -4.27 -19.91 12.66
N GLU A 16 -4.74 -20.62 13.69
CA GLU A 16 -3.92 -21.52 14.51
C GLU A 16 -3.23 -22.61 13.67
N GLN A 17 -3.95 -23.23 12.74
CA GLN A 17 -3.39 -24.22 11.83
C GLN A 17 -2.25 -23.65 11.00
N ILE A 18 -2.40 -22.43 10.45
CA ILE A 18 -1.38 -21.83 9.59
C ILE A 18 -0.19 -21.34 10.42
N THR A 19 -0.41 -20.84 11.65
CA THR A 19 0.69 -20.47 12.55
C THR A 19 1.57 -21.66 12.86
N ASN A 20 0.98 -22.82 13.17
CA ASN A 20 1.73 -24.06 13.41
C ASN A 20 2.52 -24.51 12.16
N LEU A 21 1.97 -24.32 10.96
CA LEU A 21 2.66 -24.62 9.71
C LEU A 21 3.87 -23.70 9.49
N ILE A 22 3.75 -22.40 9.81
CA ILE A 22 4.86 -21.44 9.69
C ILE A 22 6.03 -21.83 10.60
N GLU A 23 5.74 -22.29 11.82
CA GLU A 23 6.77 -22.74 12.76
C GLU A 23 7.47 -24.03 12.32
N ALA A 24 6.74 -24.95 11.68
CA ALA A 24 7.27 -26.23 11.20
C ALA A 24 8.01 -26.14 9.85
N THR A 25 7.75 -25.10 9.06
CA THR A 25 8.39 -24.89 7.75
C THR A 25 9.81 -24.35 7.94
N GLU A 26 10.80 -24.90 7.23
CA GLU A 26 12.18 -24.39 7.24
C GLU A 26 12.50 -23.51 6.02
N GLN A 27 11.72 -23.65 4.93
CA GLN A 27 11.93 -22.91 3.69
C GLN A 27 11.33 -21.50 3.75
N ASP A 28 12.17 -20.47 3.59
CA ASP A 28 11.74 -19.07 3.72
C ASP A 28 10.65 -18.67 2.72
N HIS A 29 10.71 -19.18 1.48
CA HIS A 29 9.70 -18.89 0.46
C HIS A 29 8.31 -19.45 0.81
N GLU A 30 8.25 -20.56 1.57
CA GLU A 30 6.99 -21.12 2.04
C GLU A 30 6.46 -20.33 3.25
N LYS A 31 7.36 -19.92 4.16
CA LYS A 31 7.00 -19.03 5.29
C LYS A 31 6.36 -17.73 4.80
N GLU A 32 6.94 -17.11 3.77
CA GLU A 32 6.43 -15.87 3.20
C GLU A 32 5.00 -16.04 2.63
N LYS A 33 4.76 -17.13 1.89
CA LYS A 33 3.42 -17.47 1.38
C LYS A 33 2.41 -17.75 2.49
N LEU A 34 2.81 -18.42 3.56
CA LEU A 34 1.93 -18.70 4.70
C LEU A 34 1.63 -17.42 5.51
N ASN A 35 2.61 -16.54 5.68
CA ASN A 35 2.43 -15.23 6.30
C ASN A 35 1.45 -14.35 5.52
N GLU A 36 1.54 -14.31 4.18
CA GLU A 36 0.54 -13.61 3.36
C GLU A 36 -0.89 -14.15 3.59
N ARG A 37 -1.02 -15.47 3.70
CA ARG A 37 -2.32 -16.11 3.91
C ARG A 37 -2.89 -15.79 5.28
N ILE A 38 -2.07 -15.83 6.34
CA ILE A 38 -2.49 -15.39 7.68
C ILE A 38 -2.90 -13.92 7.64
N ALA A 39 -2.09 -13.04 7.07
CA ALA A 39 -2.40 -11.62 7.01
C ALA A 39 -3.76 -11.34 6.34
N LYS A 40 -4.06 -12.06 5.24
CA LYS A 40 -5.34 -11.98 4.54
C LYS A 40 -6.51 -12.53 5.37
N LEU A 41 -6.29 -13.57 6.18
CA LEU A 41 -7.32 -14.18 7.03
C LEU A 41 -7.58 -13.37 8.31
N SER A 42 -6.53 -12.89 8.98
CA SER A 42 -6.62 -12.13 10.22
C SER A 42 -6.98 -10.67 10.01
N GLY A 43 -6.67 -10.10 8.83
CA GLY A 43 -6.89 -8.69 8.53
C GLY A 43 -8.36 -8.26 8.49
N GLY A 44 -9.28 -9.20 8.28
CA GLY A 44 -10.71 -8.93 8.22
C GLY A 44 -11.09 -7.90 7.13
N VAL A 45 -12.34 -7.42 7.17
CA VAL A 45 -12.82 -6.36 6.26
C VAL A 45 -13.52 -5.30 7.08
N ALA A 46 -12.94 -4.10 7.12
CA ALA A 46 -13.57 -2.93 7.73
C ALA A 46 -14.53 -2.27 6.72
N VAL A 47 -15.75 -1.96 7.17
CA VAL A 47 -16.76 -1.25 6.36
C VAL A 47 -17.02 0.11 7.00
N ILE A 48 -16.79 1.18 6.25
CA ILE A 48 -17.05 2.56 6.69
C ILE A 48 -18.39 3.00 6.12
N GLN A 49 -19.30 3.44 6.99
CA GLN A 49 -20.61 3.97 6.61
C GLN A 49 -20.59 5.50 6.71
N VAL A 50 -20.85 6.17 5.59
CA VAL A 50 -20.89 7.63 5.51
C VAL A 50 -22.35 8.08 5.42
N GLY A 51 -22.76 8.99 6.31
CA GLY A 51 -24.10 9.57 6.33
C GLY A 51 -24.10 11.02 5.82
N ALA A 52 -25.26 11.49 5.35
CA ALA A 52 -25.49 12.87 4.95
C ALA A 52 -26.98 13.23 5.07
N GLN A 53 -27.33 14.52 5.03
CA GLN A 53 -28.73 14.97 5.14
C GLN A 53 -29.48 14.87 3.81
N THR A 54 -28.80 15.07 2.69
CA THR A 54 -29.39 14.97 1.34
C THR A 54 -28.67 13.93 0.47
N GLU A 55 -29.34 13.43 -0.58
CA GLU A 55 -28.75 12.46 -1.51
C GLU A 55 -27.51 13.02 -2.23
N THR A 56 -27.54 14.30 -2.56
CA THR A 56 -26.43 14.98 -3.24
C THR A 56 -25.19 15.05 -2.33
N GLU A 57 -25.37 15.45 -1.07
CA GLU A 57 -24.29 15.45 -0.08
C GLU A 57 -23.77 14.05 0.22
N LEU A 58 -24.64 13.04 0.21
CA LEU A 58 -24.23 11.64 0.42
C LEU A 58 -23.23 11.20 -0.64
N LYS A 59 -23.49 11.54 -1.90
CA LYS A 59 -22.60 11.22 -3.03
C LYS A 59 -21.28 12.00 -2.92
N GLU A 60 -21.33 13.29 -2.58
CA GLU A 60 -20.13 14.09 -2.39
C GLU A 60 -19.25 13.56 -1.24
N ASN A 61 -19.84 13.32 -0.06
CA ASN A 61 -19.13 12.83 1.10
C ASN A 61 -18.55 11.43 0.85
N LYS A 62 -19.27 10.57 0.12
CA LYS A 62 -18.74 9.27 -0.30
C LYS A 62 -17.47 9.43 -1.15
N LEU A 63 -17.52 10.27 -2.19
CA LEU A 63 -16.36 10.49 -3.07
C LEU A 63 -15.17 11.10 -2.31
N ARG A 64 -15.42 12.04 -1.41
CA ARG A 64 -14.38 12.65 -0.57
C ARG A 64 -13.72 11.63 0.37
N VAL A 65 -14.50 10.73 0.96
CA VAL A 65 -13.97 9.67 1.84
C VAL A 65 -13.20 8.62 1.03
N GLU A 66 -13.69 8.25 -0.16
CA GLU A 66 -12.97 7.33 -1.06
C GLU A 66 -11.62 7.90 -1.49
N ASP A 67 -11.57 9.17 -1.87
CA ASP A 67 -10.32 9.85 -2.23
C ASP A 67 -9.34 9.93 -1.04
N ALA A 68 -9.82 10.35 0.13
CA ALA A 68 -9.00 10.42 1.34
C ALA A 68 -8.45 9.04 1.76
N LEU A 69 -9.24 7.99 1.62
CA LEU A 69 -8.83 6.62 1.93
C LEU A 69 -7.75 6.13 0.97
N ASN A 70 -7.86 6.46 -0.32
CA ASN A 70 -6.83 6.11 -1.30
C ASN A 70 -5.54 6.92 -1.08
N ALA A 71 -5.64 8.22 -0.79
CA ALA A 71 -4.50 9.07 -0.52
C ALA A 71 -3.73 8.64 0.73
N THR A 72 -4.44 8.30 1.82
CA THR A 72 -3.82 7.84 3.06
C THR A 72 -3.17 6.46 2.92
N LYS A 73 -3.76 5.54 2.13
CA LYS A 73 -3.13 4.26 1.80
C LYS A 73 -1.79 4.45 1.08
N ALA A 74 -1.77 5.26 0.02
CA ALA A 74 -0.54 5.54 -0.72
C ALA A 74 0.53 6.20 0.17
N ALA A 75 0.11 7.14 1.04
CA ALA A 75 1.01 7.79 1.99
C ALA A 75 1.62 6.84 3.04
N VAL A 76 0.91 5.78 3.44
CA VAL A 76 1.42 4.77 4.37
C VAL A 76 2.38 3.81 3.67
N GLU A 77 2.13 3.47 2.41
CA GLU A 77 2.95 2.54 1.63
C GLU A 77 4.30 3.15 1.22
N GLU A 78 4.31 4.38 0.69
CA GLU A 78 5.52 5.01 0.13
C GLU A 78 6.09 6.14 1.01
N GLY A 79 5.33 6.60 2.00
CA GLY A 79 5.66 7.76 2.83
C GLY A 79 5.12 9.09 2.27
N ILE A 80 5.44 10.19 2.95
CA ILE A 80 4.89 11.52 2.66
C ILE A 80 6.01 12.48 2.27
N VAL A 81 5.76 13.29 1.25
CA VAL A 81 6.66 14.37 0.79
C VAL A 81 5.94 15.71 0.75
N VAL A 82 6.68 16.80 0.56
CA VAL A 82 6.11 18.15 0.47
C VAL A 82 5.30 18.29 -0.83
N GLY A 83 4.03 18.65 -0.72
CA GLY A 83 3.13 18.85 -1.85
C GLY A 83 3.41 20.11 -2.67
N GLY A 84 2.40 20.54 -3.44
CA GLY A 84 2.46 21.77 -4.25
C GLY A 84 3.54 21.78 -5.34
N GLY A 85 4.02 20.60 -5.76
CA GLY A 85 5.11 20.46 -6.74
C GLY A 85 6.51 20.85 -6.21
N CYS A 86 6.64 21.29 -4.95
CA CYS A 86 7.92 21.71 -4.37
C CYS A 86 8.95 20.57 -4.30
N THR A 87 8.49 19.33 -4.10
CA THR A 87 9.38 18.16 -4.11
C THR A 87 10.06 17.98 -5.46
N LEU A 88 9.39 18.26 -6.58
CA LEU A 88 9.99 18.17 -7.91
C LEU A 88 11.11 19.20 -8.10
N LEU A 89 10.93 20.43 -7.64
CA LEU A 89 11.98 21.45 -7.65
C LEU A 89 13.20 21.03 -6.81
N ARG A 90 12.96 20.47 -5.62
CA ARG A 90 14.03 19.96 -4.74
C ARG A 90 14.77 18.76 -5.32
N LEU A 91 14.10 17.95 -6.12
CA LEU A 91 14.74 16.83 -6.84
C LEU A 91 15.53 17.34 -8.04
N ALA A 92 15.00 18.32 -8.79
CA ALA A 92 15.69 18.92 -9.92
C ALA A 92 17.05 19.51 -9.54
N SER A 93 17.15 20.18 -8.38
CA SER A 93 18.44 20.73 -7.91
C SER A 93 19.47 19.66 -7.54
N LYS A 94 19.07 18.42 -7.28
CA LYS A 94 19.98 17.30 -7.01
C LYS A 94 20.53 16.66 -8.28
N VAL A 95 19.93 16.90 -9.44
CA VAL A 95 20.36 16.29 -10.72
C VAL A 95 21.75 16.77 -11.12
N ASP A 96 22.09 18.03 -10.85
CA ASP A 96 23.40 18.57 -11.22
C ASP A 96 24.54 17.86 -10.46
N ALA A 97 24.34 17.54 -9.17
CA ALA A 97 25.28 16.72 -8.41
C ALA A 97 25.45 15.30 -9.00
N ILE A 98 24.41 14.74 -9.60
CA ILE A 98 24.48 13.43 -10.26
C ILE A 98 25.27 13.52 -11.58
N LYS A 99 25.10 14.60 -12.35
CA LYS A 99 25.89 14.83 -13.59
C LYS A 99 27.39 14.87 -13.29
N ASP A 100 27.78 15.53 -12.21
CA ASP A 100 29.19 15.62 -11.81
C ASP A 100 29.78 14.24 -11.45
N THR A 101 28.96 13.33 -10.90
CA THR A 101 29.37 11.94 -10.65
C THR A 101 29.44 11.07 -11.91
N LEU A 102 28.74 11.44 -12.99
CA LEU A 102 28.70 10.70 -14.25
C LEU A 102 29.83 11.08 -15.22
N ALA A 103 30.55 12.17 -14.97
CA ALA A 103 31.68 12.61 -15.78
C ALA A 103 32.93 11.75 -15.55
N LYS A 104 32.88 10.49 -16.00
CA LYS A 104 34.09 9.67 -16.21
C LYS A 104 34.00 8.53 -17.22
N ASN A 105 32.89 8.34 -17.95
CA ASN A 105 32.88 7.38 -19.05
C ASN A 105 32.13 7.93 -20.27
N GLU A 106 32.83 7.86 -21.40
CA GLU A 106 32.52 8.43 -22.70
C GLU A 106 31.23 7.87 -23.32
N GLU A 107 30.33 8.76 -23.74
CA GLU A 107 29.55 8.51 -24.95
C GLU A 107 29.34 9.82 -25.70
N LYS A 108 30.11 9.98 -26.78
CA LYS A 108 29.95 11.07 -27.75
C LYS A 108 28.65 10.81 -28.52
N VAL A 109 27.61 11.59 -28.23
CA VAL A 109 26.47 11.69 -29.15
C VAL A 109 26.75 12.85 -30.11
N SER A 110 26.97 12.49 -31.38
CA SER A 110 27.15 13.42 -32.49
C SER A 110 25.95 14.37 -32.62
N PRO A 111 26.14 15.69 -32.76
CA PRO A 111 25.06 16.61 -33.10
C PRO A 111 24.57 16.29 -34.52
N LYS A 112 23.26 16.11 -34.71
CA LYS A 112 22.62 16.17 -36.04
C LYS A 112 22.16 17.60 -36.28
N ASP A 113 22.54 18.13 -37.45
CA ASP A 113 22.03 19.37 -38.04
C ASP A 113 20.49 19.37 -38.17
#